data_AF-A0A520BG72-F1
#
_entry.id   AF-A0A520BG72-F1
#
_cell.length_a   1.000
_cell.length_b   1.000
_cell.length_c   1.000
_cell.angle_alpha   90.00
_cell.angle_beta   90.00
_cell.angle_gamma   90.00
#
_symmetry.space_group_name_H-M   'P 1'
#
loop_
_entity.id
_entity.type
_entity.pdbx_description
1 polymer ?
#
loop_
_entity_poly.entity_id
_entity_poly.type
_entity_poly.pdbx_seq_one_letter_code
_entity_poly.pdbx_strand_id
1 'polypeptide(L)'
;MIFYSHNNERKFGIVNRDGETIIEPKYNEIRQLTNEYFMADEKLYWLNVTNKKMVPLSQFVNFDQSLKPGYDVFEKNIGSENKYGVMLNREKVIIPFEYYSFEKHEQFIIARKKESIHDLYDLNFKKISGKGIQEI
;
A
#
# COMPACT_ATOMS: atom_id res chain seq x y z
N MET A 1 1.95 17.11 -6.84
CA MET A 1 2.45 18.50 -6.73
C MET A 1 2.41 18.87 -5.24
N ILE A 2 3.50 19.39 -4.66
CA ILE A 2 3.65 19.67 -3.21
C ILE A 2 4.11 21.13 -3.04
N PHE A 3 3.45 21.94 -2.20
CA PHE A 3 3.85 23.33 -1.90
C PHE A 3 3.55 23.79 -0.45
N TYR A 4 4.24 24.88 -0.04
CA TYR A 4 4.60 25.35 1.33
C TYR A 4 3.63 26.35 1.99
N SER A 5 3.77 26.61 3.30
CA SER A 5 3.10 27.71 4.05
C SER A 5 4.00 28.37 5.13
N HIS A 6 3.69 29.64 5.44
CA HIS A 6 4.45 30.66 6.20
C HIS A 6 4.04 30.71 7.69
N ASN A 7 4.84 30.07 8.54
CA ASN A 7 5.10 30.34 9.96
C ASN A 7 6.16 29.31 10.39
N ASN A 8 6.90 29.52 11.48
CA ASN A 8 8.13 28.78 11.83
C ASN A 8 8.05 27.24 11.95
N GLU A 9 6.89 26.62 11.66
CA GLU A 9 6.75 25.19 11.39
C GLU A 9 6.03 24.99 10.04
N ARG A 10 6.79 24.59 9.00
CA ARG A 10 6.20 24.28 7.68
C ARG A 10 5.27 23.08 7.82
N LYS A 11 3.96 23.28 7.63
CA LYS A 11 2.97 22.21 7.50
C LYS A 11 2.59 22.00 6.03
N PHE A 12 2.24 20.77 5.70
CA PHE A 12 1.86 20.32 4.36
C PHE A 12 0.41 19.84 4.34
N GLY A 13 -0.24 20.07 3.20
CA GLY A 13 -1.59 19.65 2.86
C GLY A 13 -1.64 19.06 1.43
N ILE A 14 -2.83 18.74 0.95
CA ILE A 14 -3.04 18.16 -0.39
C ILE A 14 -4.03 19.04 -1.15
N VAL A 15 -3.66 19.41 -2.38
CA VAL A 15 -4.51 20.15 -3.33
C VAL A 15 -4.81 19.30 -4.56
N ASN A 16 -5.92 19.57 -5.24
CA ASN A 16 -6.20 18.97 -6.54
C ASN A 16 -5.44 19.70 -7.68
N ARG A 17 -5.67 19.29 -8.93
CA ARG A 17 -5.02 19.89 -10.11
C ARG A 17 -5.45 21.34 -10.38
N ASP A 18 -6.62 21.72 -9.90
CA ASP A 18 -7.19 23.06 -10.05
C ASP A 18 -6.74 24.02 -8.92
N GLY A 19 -5.92 23.52 -7.99
CA GLY A 19 -5.42 24.28 -6.83
C GLY A 19 -6.37 24.31 -5.65
N GLU A 20 -7.49 23.58 -5.69
CA GLU A 20 -8.41 23.51 -4.56
C GLU A 20 -7.85 22.61 -3.45
N THR A 21 -7.94 23.08 -2.22
CA THR A 21 -7.55 22.30 -1.04
C THR A 21 -8.46 21.09 -0.86
N ILE A 22 -7.85 19.90 -0.88
CA ILE A 22 -8.46 18.64 -0.45
C ILE A 22 -8.17 18.43 1.04
N ILE A 23 -6.92 18.58 1.45
CA ILE A 23 -6.48 18.42 2.84
C ILE A 23 -5.77 19.69 3.28
N GLU A 24 -6.29 20.34 4.32
CA GLU A 24 -5.68 21.53 4.91
C GLU A 24 -4.25 21.25 5.42
N PRO A 25 -3.32 22.22 5.34
CA PRO A 25 -1.96 22.04 5.83
C PRO A 25 -1.91 21.73 7.32
N LYS A 26 -1.53 20.50 7.67
CA LYS A 26 -1.47 20.05 9.08
C LYS A 26 -0.40 19.01 9.41
N TYR A 27 0.27 18.46 8.40
CA TYR A 27 1.31 17.43 8.57
C TYR A 27 2.70 18.07 8.50
N ASN A 28 3.69 17.57 9.23
CA ASN A 28 5.06 18.08 9.14
C ASN A 28 5.76 17.58 7.88
N GLU A 29 5.39 16.39 7.42
CA GLU A 29 5.85 15.81 6.17
C GLU A 29 4.71 15.09 5.46
N ILE A 30 4.70 15.14 4.13
CA ILE A 30 3.82 14.33 3.28
C ILE A 30 4.64 13.84 2.08
N ARG A 31 4.62 12.52 1.87
CA ARG A 31 5.13 11.87 0.66
C ARG A 31 3.99 11.14 -0.04
N GLN A 32 3.73 11.53 -1.28
CA GLN A 32 2.79 10.82 -2.13
C GLN A 32 3.39 9.47 -2.56
N LEU A 33 2.66 8.37 -2.34
CA LEU A 33 3.02 7.04 -2.86
C LEU A 33 2.27 6.77 -4.16
N THR A 34 0.97 7.05 -4.17
CA THR A 34 0.08 6.96 -5.34
C THR A 34 -0.94 8.11 -5.30
N ASN A 35 -1.93 8.10 -6.19
CA ASN A 35 -3.06 9.04 -6.09
C ASN A 35 -3.96 8.77 -4.87
N GLU A 36 -3.92 7.56 -4.32
CA GLU A 36 -4.77 7.12 -3.22
C GLU A 36 -4.01 7.02 -1.90
N TYR A 37 -2.69 6.76 -1.92
CA TYR A 37 -1.89 6.48 -0.73
C TYR A 37 -0.79 7.51 -0.51
N PHE A 38 -0.65 7.92 0.75
CA PHE A 38 0.30 8.93 1.18
C PHE A 38 0.97 8.47 2.48
N MET A 39 2.26 8.73 2.62
CA MET A 39 2.91 8.75 3.93
C MET A 39 2.83 10.17 4.48
N ALA A 40 2.44 10.32 5.73
CA ALA A 40 2.53 11.59 6.43
C ALA A 40 2.93 11.37 7.89
N ASP A 41 3.90 12.14 8.36
CA ASP A 41 4.52 11.97 9.68
C ASP A 41 4.79 10.48 10.00
N GLU A 42 5.53 9.82 9.10
CA GLU A 42 5.90 8.39 9.14
C GLU A 42 4.73 7.38 9.17
N LYS A 43 3.49 7.79 8.90
CA LYS A 43 2.31 6.92 8.90
C LYS A 43 1.67 6.82 7.52
N LEU A 44 1.15 5.64 7.19
CA LEU A 44 0.41 5.41 5.96
C LEU A 44 -1.04 5.92 6.08
N TYR A 45 -1.49 6.62 5.04
CA TYR A 45 -2.86 7.12 4.90
C TYR A 45 -3.44 6.76 3.54
N TRP A 46 -4.76 6.56 3.54
CA TRP A 46 -5.60 6.55 2.35
C TRP A 46 -6.29 7.92 2.19
N LEU A 47 -6.23 8.50 1.00
CA LEU A 47 -6.93 9.73 0.66
C LEU A 47 -8.38 9.44 0.26
N ASN A 48 -9.30 9.69 1.18
CA ASN A 48 -10.73 9.73 0.88
C ASN A 48 -11.09 11.11 0.32
N VAL A 49 -11.07 11.24 -1.01
CA VAL A 49 -11.36 12.50 -1.70
C VAL A 49 -12.79 12.98 -1.45
N THR A 50 -13.77 12.07 -1.44
CA THR A 50 -15.19 12.39 -1.21
C THR A 50 -15.40 13.10 0.13
N ASN A 51 -14.76 12.58 1.18
CA ASN A 51 -14.86 13.14 2.52
C ASN A 51 -13.75 14.14 2.83
N LYS A 52 -12.88 14.47 1.85
CA LYS A 52 -11.71 15.35 2.02
C LYS A 52 -10.87 15.01 3.26
N LYS A 53 -10.55 13.71 3.42
CA LYS A 53 -9.85 13.19 4.60
C LYS A 53 -8.73 12.24 4.25
N MET A 54 -7.64 12.34 5.00
CA MET A 54 -6.63 11.29 5.09
C MET A 54 -7.06 10.31 6.18
N VAL A 55 -7.42 9.09 5.80
CA VAL A 55 -7.80 8.01 6.72
C VAL A 55 -6.54 7.24 7.09
N PRO A 56 -6.14 7.20 8.38
CA PRO A 56 -4.94 6.48 8.78
C PRO A 56 -5.12 4.98 8.60
N LEU A 57 -4.14 4.33 8.00
CA LEU A 57 -4.07 2.88 7.86
C LEU A 57 -3.07 2.31 8.88
N SER A 58 -3.33 2.57 10.17
CA SER A 58 -2.40 2.30 11.29
C SER A 58 -2.00 0.84 11.48
N GLN A 59 -2.73 -0.08 10.85
CA GLN A 59 -2.44 -1.51 10.85
C GLN A 59 -1.38 -1.92 9.81
N PHE A 60 -0.97 -1.02 8.91
CA PHE A 60 0.04 -1.27 7.88
C PHE A 60 1.23 -0.34 8.09
N VAL A 61 2.39 -0.85 7.69
CA VAL A 61 3.65 -0.10 7.66
C VAL A 61 3.72 0.72 6.38
N ASN A 62 3.43 0.09 5.24
CA ASN A 62 3.57 0.70 3.94
C ASN A 62 2.60 0.10 2.90
N PHE A 63 2.41 0.83 1.81
CA PHE A 63 1.80 0.34 0.58
C PHE A 63 2.91 -0.08 -0.40
N ASP A 64 2.78 -1.26 -0.98
CA ASP A 64 3.75 -1.82 -1.94
C ASP A 64 3.32 -1.54 -3.38
N GLN A 65 2.20 -2.13 -3.79
CA GLN A 65 1.67 -2.00 -5.16
C GLN A 65 0.19 -2.38 -5.23
N SER A 66 -0.46 -2.02 -6.34
CA SER A 66 -1.80 -2.50 -6.68
C SER A 66 -1.72 -3.59 -7.74
N LEU A 67 -2.23 -4.80 -7.44
CA LEU A 67 -2.22 -5.92 -8.39
C LEU A 67 -3.36 -5.79 -9.41
N LYS A 68 -4.51 -5.26 -9.00
CA LYS A 68 -5.63 -4.84 -9.85
C LYS A 68 -6.52 -3.86 -9.08
N PRO A 69 -7.48 -3.15 -9.73
CA PRO A 69 -8.31 -2.17 -9.04
C PRO A 69 -8.96 -2.72 -7.77
N GLY A 70 -8.70 -2.07 -6.64
CA GLY A 70 -9.20 -2.47 -5.33
C GLY A 70 -8.43 -3.60 -4.64
N TYR A 71 -7.41 -4.19 -5.27
CA TYR A 71 -6.59 -5.26 -4.69
C TYR A 71 -5.15 -4.79 -4.51
N ASP A 72 -4.87 -4.36 -3.29
CA ASP A 72 -3.62 -3.70 -2.91
C ASP A 72 -2.75 -4.60 -2.04
N VAL A 73 -1.45 -4.53 -2.26
CA VAL A 73 -0.43 -5.17 -1.44
C VAL A 73 0.00 -4.19 -0.37
N PHE A 74 -0.13 -4.60 0.88
CA PHE A 74 0.34 -3.84 2.04
C PHE A 74 1.41 -4.60 2.79
N GLU A 75 2.31 -3.85 3.41
CA GLU A 75 3.29 -4.33 4.37
C GLU A 75 2.72 -4.19 5.79
N LYS A 76 2.93 -5.21 6.62
CA LYS A 76 2.51 -5.26 8.02
C LYS A 76 3.56 -5.95 8.87
N ASN A 77 3.78 -5.42 10.09
CA ASN A 77 4.61 -6.08 11.09
C ASN A 77 3.88 -7.31 11.64
N ILE A 78 4.47 -8.49 11.46
CA ILE A 78 4.00 -9.76 12.01
C ILE A 78 5.14 -10.35 12.86
N GLY A 79 5.04 -10.20 14.17
CA GLY A 79 6.15 -10.51 15.08
C GLY A 79 7.32 -9.54 14.86
N SER A 80 8.51 -10.09 14.59
CA SER A 80 9.73 -9.32 14.27
C SER A 80 10.00 -9.17 12.78
N GLU A 81 9.07 -9.60 11.93
CA GLU A 81 9.24 -9.58 10.47
C GLU A 81 8.18 -8.71 9.78
N ASN A 82 8.59 -8.06 8.70
CA ASN A 82 7.67 -7.37 7.81
C ASN A 82 7.12 -8.39 6.81
N LYS A 83 5.79 -8.48 6.76
CA LYS A 83 5.08 -9.39 5.87
C LYS A 83 4.13 -8.62 4.97
N TYR A 84 3.92 -9.17 3.79
CA TYR A 84 3.09 -8.61 2.76
C TYR A 84 1.85 -9.49 2.59
N GLY A 85 0.71 -8.83 2.36
CA GLY A 85 -0.57 -9.47 2.09
C GLY A 85 -1.36 -8.66 1.08
N VAL A 86 -2.33 -9.32 0.43
CA VAL A 86 -3.24 -8.68 -0.53
C VAL A 86 -4.57 -8.41 0.14
N MET A 87 -5.06 -7.18 0.01
CA MET A 87 -6.34 -6.77 0.55
C MET A 87 -7.27 -6.21 -0.51
N LEU A 88 -8.55 -6.59 -0.42
CA LEU A 88 -9.63 -5.99 -1.16
C LEU A 88 -10.17 -4.78 -0.40
N ASN A 89 -10.09 -3.60 -1.03
CA ASN A 89 -10.60 -2.32 -0.55
C ASN A 89 -10.09 -1.91 0.85
N ARG A 90 -8.89 -2.37 1.25
CA ARG A 90 -8.28 -2.18 2.58
C ARG A 90 -9.05 -2.82 3.75
N GLU A 91 -10.09 -3.61 3.48
CA GLU A 91 -10.96 -4.20 4.51
C GLU A 91 -10.82 -5.72 4.58
N LYS A 92 -10.86 -6.40 3.42
CA LYS A 92 -10.88 -7.85 3.38
C LYS A 92 -9.53 -8.39 2.95
N VAL A 93 -8.94 -9.24 3.79
CA VAL A 93 -7.74 -9.99 3.42
C VAL A 93 -8.08 -11.02 2.35
N ILE A 94 -7.40 -10.94 1.21
CA ILE A 94 -7.49 -11.89 0.09
C ILE A 94 -6.34 -12.88 0.14
N ILE A 95 -5.12 -12.37 0.33
CA ILE A 95 -3.93 -13.19 0.58
C ILE A 95 -3.38 -12.77 1.96
N PRO A 96 -3.17 -13.71 2.90
CA PRO A 96 -2.71 -13.40 4.25
C PRO A 96 -1.31 -12.76 4.26
N PHE A 97 -1.05 -11.99 5.31
CA PHE A 97 0.24 -11.34 5.57
C PHE A 97 1.29 -12.37 6.03
N GLU A 98 1.77 -13.20 5.10
CA GLU A 98 2.79 -14.23 5.37
C GLU A 98 3.93 -14.26 4.33
N TYR A 99 3.90 -13.35 3.36
CA TYR A 99 4.86 -13.28 2.26
C TYR A 99 5.87 -12.15 2.46
N TYR A 100 6.99 -12.19 1.76
CA TYR A 100 8.03 -11.14 1.76
C TYR A 100 7.95 -10.23 0.52
N SER A 101 7.33 -10.68 -0.57
CA SER A 101 7.09 -9.87 -1.76
C SER A 101 6.02 -10.47 -2.67
N PHE A 102 5.47 -9.63 -3.54
CA PHE A 102 4.60 -10.04 -4.64
C PHE A 102 5.17 -9.53 -5.96
N GLU A 103 5.13 -10.35 -7.00
CA GLU A 103 5.47 -9.97 -8.36
C GLU A 103 4.32 -10.34 -9.30
N LYS A 104 3.84 -9.37 -10.07
CA LYS A 104 2.75 -9.57 -11.02
C LYS A 104 3.31 -9.75 -12.43
N HIS A 105 2.97 -10.87 -13.05
CA HIS A 105 3.15 -11.11 -14.48
C HIS A 105 1.82 -11.03 -15.22
N GLU A 106 1.87 -11.15 -16.54
CA GLU A 106 0.67 -11.05 -17.40
C GLU A 106 -0.39 -12.10 -17.08
N GLN A 107 0.00 -13.28 -16.59
CA GLN A 107 -0.91 -14.42 -16.40
C GLN A 107 -1.02 -14.89 -14.95
N PHE A 108 -0.06 -14.54 -14.10
CA PHE A 108 0.02 -15.04 -12.73
C PHE A 108 0.71 -14.04 -11.82
N ILE A 109 0.59 -14.28 -10.52
CA ILE A 109 1.23 -13.52 -9.45
C ILE A 109 2.11 -14.49 -8.68
N ILE A 110 3.37 -14.13 -8.48
CA ILE A 110 4.31 -14.85 -7.62
C ILE A 110 4.27 -14.20 -6.23
N ALA A 111 4.08 -15.00 -5.19
CA ALA A 111 4.16 -14.57 -3.81
C ALA A 111 5.35 -15.29 -3.13
N ARG A 112 6.37 -14.53 -2.70
CA ARG A 112 7.59 -15.08 -2.11
C ARG A 112 7.41 -15.32 -0.62
N LYS A 113 7.54 -16.57 -0.15
CA LYS A 113 7.37 -16.93 1.28
C LYS A 113 8.69 -17.09 2.02
N LYS A 114 9.75 -17.55 1.36
CA LYS A 114 11.16 -17.63 1.81
C LYS A 114 12.08 -17.58 0.59
N GLU A 115 13.40 -17.57 0.78
CA GLU A 115 14.38 -17.34 -0.30
C GLU A 115 14.13 -18.17 -1.57
N SER A 116 13.68 -19.43 -1.44
CA SER A 116 13.40 -20.33 -2.58
C SER A 116 11.97 -20.89 -2.62
N ILE A 117 11.06 -20.37 -1.79
CA ILE A 117 9.68 -20.88 -1.72
C ILE A 117 8.73 -19.82 -2.25
N HIS A 118 8.08 -20.15 -3.37
CA HIS A 118 7.12 -19.30 -4.05
C HIS A 118 5.76 -20.00 -4.16
N ASP A 119 4.70 -19.24 -3.86
CA ASP A 119 3.33 -19.61 -4.21
C ASP A 119 2.94 -18.87 -5.48
N LEU A 120 2.31 -19.59 -6.42
CA LEU A 120 1.76 -18.99 -7.63
C LEU A 120 0.26 -18.83 -7.48
N TYR A 121 -0.24 -17.67 -7.89
CA TYR A 121 -1.65 -17.33 -7.92
C TYR A 121 -2.05 -16.94 -9.35
N ASP A 122 -3.28 -17.28 -9.75
CA ASP A 122 -3.86 -16.68 -10.95
C ASP A 122 -4.23 -15.20 -10.66
N LEU A 123 -4.65 -14.46 -11.68
CA LEU A 123 -5.07 -13.06 -11.53
C LEU A 123 -6.37 -12.89 -10.70
N ASN A 124 -7.01 -13.99 -10.31
CA ASN A 124 -8.17 -14.02 -9.40
C ASN A 124 -7.77 -14.43 -7.97
N PHE A 125 -6.46 -14.54 -7.69
CA PHE A 125 -5.90 -14.96 -6.41
C PHE A 125 -6.26 -16.38 -6.01
N LYS A 126 -6.59 -17.23 -6.98
CA LYS A 126 -6.67 -18.67 -6.77
C LYS A 126 -5.26 -19.25 -6.88
N LYS A 127 -4.87 -20.00 -5.86
CA LYS A 127 -3.55 -20.67 -5.81
C LYS A 127 -3.43 -21.70 -6.94
N ILE A 128 -2.36 -21.61 -7.73
CA ILE A 128 -2.02 -22.49 -8.86
C ILE A 128 -1.09 -23.62 -8.40
N SER A 129 -0.03 -23.31 -7.62
CA SER A 129 0.92 -24.32 -7.15
C SER A 129 0.67 -24.67 -5.68
N GLY A 130 0.49 -25.97 -5.39
CA GLY A 130 0.26 -26.49 -4.03
C GLY A 130 1.55 -26.79 -3.23
N LYS A 131 2.72 -26.80 -3.86
CA LYS A 131 4.03 -27.00 -3.22
C LYS A 131 5.07 -26.18 -3.97
N GLY A 132 5.89 -25.44 -3.22
CA GLY A 132 6.82 -24.43 -3.72
C GLY A 132 7.60 -24.89 -4.94
N ILE A 133 7.58 -24.08 -5.99
CA ILE A 133 8.50 -24.24 -7.11
C ILE A 133 9.86 -23.79 -6.59
N GLN A 134 10.78 -24.74 -6.48
CA GLN A 134 12.19 -24.46 -6.21
C GLN A 134 12.81 -24.16 -7.59
N GLU A 135 13.37 -22.96 -7.77
CA GLU A 135 14.21 -22.70 -8.94
C GLU A 135 15.37 -23.71 -8.93
N ILE A 136 15.61 -24.36 -10.07
CA ILE A 136 16.69 -25.32 -10.32
C ILE A 136 17.97 -24.53 -10.61
#